data_AF-A0A8I7BK76-F1
#
_entry.id   AF-A0A8I7BK76-F1
#
_cell.length_a   1.000
_cell.length_b   1.000
_cell.length_c   1.000
_cell.angle_alpha   90.00
_cell.angle_beta   90.00
_cell.angle_gamma   90.00
#
_symmetry.space_group_name_H-M   'P 1'
#
loop_
_entity.id
_entity.type
_entity.pdbx_description
1 polymer ?
#
loop_
_entity_poly.entity_id
_entity_poly.type
_entity_poly.pdbx_seq_one_letter_code
_entity_poly.pdbx_strand_id
1 'polypeptide(L)'
;MDRSCRSSSKLATARGEPDVIIQLEGGTIGAHYCILDARAPGFLKRHIHTATTCSDWKVQISVDGGDMPAPSVWALIQFTYTDALPVLGGLDGAGHKAMIRHLLIAAERYGIGRLRAICERVLCKSLDIETVAATLAMADRHGFKKLSEA
;
A
#
# COMPACT_ATOMS: atom_id res chain seq x y z
N MET A 1 -32.29 9.17 -2.91
CA MET A 1 -31.59 8.90 -4.18
C MET A 1 -30.52 7.86 -3.90
N ASP A 2 -30.95 6.61 -3.98
CA ASP A 2 -30.16 5.42 -3.69
C ASP A 2 -29.17 5.16 -4.82
N ARG A 3 -27.86 5.23 -4.53
CA ARG A 3 -26.83 4.71 -5.42
C ARG A 3 -26.12 3.55 -4.74
N SER A 4 -26.85 2.44 -4.67
CA SER A 4 -26.42 1.12 -5.13
C SER A 4 -24.95 0.80 -4.85
N CYS A 5 -24.69 0.33 -3.63
CA CYS A 5 -23.52 -0.47 -3.27
C CYS A 5 -23.57 -1.81 -4.05
N ARG A 6 -23.16 -1.79 -5.32
CA ARG A 6 -23.03 -2.99 -6.17
C ARG A 6 -21.65 -3.01 -6.80
N SER A 7 -20.74 -3.77 -6.19
CA SER A 7 -19.58 -4.44 -6.78
C SER A 7 -18.59 -4.75 -5.66
N SER A 8 -18.78 -5.90 -4.99
CA SER A 8 -17.86 -6.38 -3.96
C SER A 8 -16.67 -7.06 -4.63
N SER A 9 -15.59 -6.32 -4.89
CA SER A 9 -14.28 -6.92 -5.17
C SER A 9 -13.78 -7.61 -3.90
N LYS A 10 -13.98 -8.93 -3.83
CA LYS A 10 -13.72 -9.79 -2.67
C LYS A 10 -12.26 -9.67 -2.17
N LEU A 11 -12.12 -9.34 -0.88
CA LEU A 11 -11.05 -9.85 -0.01
C LEU A 11 -11.67 -10.67 1.13
N ALA A 12 -12.39 -11.72 0.75
CA ALA A 12 -12.84 -12.74 1.68
C ALA A 12 -11.62 -13.60 2.07
N THR A 13 -10.91 -13.19 3.12
CA THR A 13 -10.13 -14.16 3.90
C THR A 13 -11.11 -15.02 4.71
N ALA A 14 -10.65 -16.16 5.23
CA ALA A 14 -11.45 -17.18 5.92
C ALA A 14 -12.21 -16.73 7.20
N ARG A 15 -12.41 -15.42 7.41
CA ARG A 15 -12.88 -14.77 8.64
C ARG A 15 -14.34 -14.29 8.62
N GLY A 16 -15.09 -14.55 7.55
CA GLY A 16 -16.51 -14.21 7.46
C GLY A 16 -16.82 -13.09 6.47
N GLU A 17 -18.03 -12.56 6.53
CA GLU A 17 -18.44 -11.43 5.69
C GLU A 17 -17.81 -10.12 6.21
N PRO A 18 -17.38 -9.21 5.30
CA PRO A 18 -16.81 -7.93 5.70
C PRO A 18 -17.89 -7.03 6.35
N ASP A 19 -17.53 -6.43 7.49
CA ASP A 19 -18.35 -5.46 8.24
C ASP A 19 -17.99 -4.00 7.89
N VAL A 20 -16.88 -3.79 7.17
CA VAL A 20 -16.43 -2.50 6.65
C VAL A 20 -16.30 -2.55 5.12
N ILE A 21 -16.84 -1.55 4.44
CA ILE A 21 -16.67 -1.34 2.99
C ILE A 21 -15.89 -0.05 2.78
N ILE A 22 -14.73 -0.14 2.12
CA ILE A 22 -13.89 1.02 1.81
C ILE A 22 -14.15 1.40 0.35
N GLN A 23 -14.65 2.61 0.13
CA GLN A 23 -14.91 3.16 -1.19
C GLN A 23 -13.70 3.95 -1.69
N LEU A 24 -13.21 3.60 -2.88
CA LEU A 24 -12.05 4.19 -3.54
C LEU A 24 -12.43 4.75 -4.93
N GLU A 25 -11.59 5.62 -5.46
CA GLU A 25 -11.63 5.99 -6.87
C GLU A 25 -11.31 4.76 -7.73
N GLY A 26 -12.36 4.14 -8.30
CA GLY A 26 -12.24 2.94 -9.14
C GLY A 26 -12.77 1.63 -8.54
N GLY A 27 -13.31 1.62 -7.32
CA GLY A 27 -13.96 0.42 -6.78
C GLY A 27 -14.23 0.44 -5.28
N THR A 28 -14.62 -0.73 -4.75
CA THR A 28 -14.81 -0.93 -3.31
C THR A 28 -13.99 -2.11 -2.80
N ILE A 29 -13.55 -2.03 -1.54
CA ILE A 29 -12.80 -3.08 -0.86
C ILE A 29 -13.57 -3.47 0.41
N GLY A 30 -13.88 -4.76 0.56
CA GLY A 30 -14.38 -5.29 1.82
C GLY A 30 -13.25 -5.52 2.82
N ALA A 31 -13.45 -5.11 4.07
CA ALA A 31 -12.51 -5.29 5.17
C ALA A 31 -13.24 -5.62 6.49
N HIS A 32 -12.46 -5.92 7.53
CA HIS A 32 -12.96 -6.21 8.87
C HIS A 32 -12.50 -5.13 9.85
N TYR A 33 -13.43 -4.52 10.57
CA TYR A 33 -13.13 -3.44 11.52
C TYR A 33 -12.05 -3.86 12.52
N CYS A 34 -12.17 -5.05 13.10
CA CYS A 34 -11.23 -5.56 14.10
C CYS A 34 -9.79 -5.68 13.58
N ILE A 35 -9.61 -5.98 12.29
CA ILE A 35 -8.28 -6.07 11.67
C ILE A 35 -7.72 -4.66 11.44
N LEU A 36 -8.54 -3.74 10.97
CA LEU A 36 -8.13 -2.34 10.77
C LEU A 36 -7.79 -1.68 12.10
N ASP A 37 -8.59 -1.90 13.15
CA ASP A 37 -8.33 -1.34 14.47
C ASP A 37 -7.04 -1.88 15.08
N ALA A 38 -6.80 -3.18 14.98
CA ALA A 38 -5.59 -3.79 15.52
C ALA A 38 -4.31 -3.42 14.73
N ARG A 39 -4.41 -3.22 13.41
CA ARG A 39 -3.22 -3.21 12.52
C ARG A 39 -3.02 -1.94 11.71
N ALA A 40 -4.06 -1.12 11.60
CA ALA A 40 -4.02 0.18 10.96
C ALA A 40 -4.96 1.17 11.69
N PRO A 41 -4.85 1.35 13.03
CA PRO A 41 -5.76 2.22 13.77
C PRO A 41 -5.71 3.67 13.27
N GLY A 42 -4.56 4.11 12.75
CA GLY A 42 -4.43 5.43 12.12
C GLY A 42 -5.27 5.59 10.85
N PHE A 43 -5.52 4.50 10.11
CA PHE A 43 -6.43 4.51 8.95
C PHE A 43 -7.86 4.79 9.39
N LEU A 44 -8.37 4.05 10.37
CA LEU A 44 -9.71 4.29 10.92
C LEU A 44 -9.82 5.71 11.49
N LYS A 45 -8.86 6.12 12.33
CA LYS A 45 -8.87 7.47 12.93
C LYS A 45 -8.92 8.59 11.89
N ARG A 46 -8.23 8.42 10.75
CA ARG A 46 -8.23 9.41 9.68
C ARG A 46 -9.56 9.48 8.94
N HIS A 47 -10.18 8.33 8.67
CA HIS A 47 -11.34 8.26 7.78
C HIS A 47 -12.67 8.06 8.52
N ILE A 48 -12.69 8.01 9.85
CA ILE A 48 -13.93 7.80 10.62
C ILE A 48 -14.96 8.91 10.36
N HIS A 49 -14.53 10.12 10.02
CA HIS A 49 -15.44 11.22 9.69
C HIS A 49 -16.14 11.05 8.34
N THR A 50 -15.63 10.17 7.46
CA THR A 50 -16.28 9.81 6.19
C THR A 50 -17.16 8.57 6.34
N ALA A 51 -17.20 7.97 7.53
CA ALA A 51 -17.93 6.74 7.78
C ALA A 51 -19.45 6.98 7.75
N THR A 52 -20.16 6.12 7.02
CA THR A 52 -21.63 6.09 6.96
C THR A 52 -22.12 4.67 7.20
N THR A 53 -23.26 4.52 7.89
CA THR A 53 -23.86 3.20 8.15
C THR A 53 -24.81 2.82 7.02
N CYS A 54 -24.63 1.64 6.44
CA CYS A 54 -25.53 1.06 5.44
C CYS A 54 -26.67 0.26 6.08
N SER A 55 -27.71 -0.01 5.30
CA SER A 55 -28.94 -0.70 5.73
C SER A 55 -28.70 -2.11 6.30
N ASP A 56 -27.55 -2.71 6.00
CA ASP A 56 -27.12 -4.04 6.42
C ASP A 56 -26.11 -4.02 7.59
N TRP A 57 -26.11 -2.94 8.38
CA TRP A 57 -25.21 -2.74 9.54
C TRP A 57 -23.72 -2.66 9.18
N LYS A 58 -23.40 -2.53 7.89
CA LYS A 58 -22.02 -2.32 7.45
C LYS A 58 -21.63 -0.86 7.55
N VAL A 59 -20.36 -0.62 7.83
CA VAL A 59 -19.77 0.72 7.85
C VAL A 59 -19.09 0.97 6.51
N GLN A 60 -19.52 1.99 5.79
CA GLN A 60 -18.88 2.44 4.56
C GLN A 60 -17.94 3.61 4.85
N ILE A 61 -16.67 3.49 4.47
CA ILE A 61 -15.63 4.51 4.62
C ILE A 61 -15.21 4.99 3.23
N SER A 62 -15.27 6.29 2.98
CA SER A 62 -14.79 6.88 1.73
C SER A 62 -13.35 7.38 1.88
N VAL A 63 -12.50 7.04 0.92
CA VAL A 63 -11.11 7.53 0.84
C VAL A 63 -10.93 8.27 -0.47
N ASP A 64 -10.54 9.55 -0.39
CA ASP A 64 -10.34 10.40 -1.55
C ASP A 64 -9.02 10.06 -2.27
N GLY A 65 -9.01 10.15 -3.60
CA GLY A 65 -7.81 9.90 -4.42
C GLY A 65 -6.64 10.85 -4.11
N GLY A 66 -6.94 12.05 -3.59
CA GLY A 66 -5.95 13.01 -3.12
C GLY A 66 -5.23 12.59 -1.84
N ASP A 67 -5.83 11.72 -1.01
CA ASP A 67 -5.13 11.16 0.15
C ASP A 67 -4.15 10.07 -0.26
N MET A 68 -4.56 9.23 -1.22
CA MET A 68 -3.80 8.08 -1.66
C MET A 68 -4.34 7.49 -2.96
N PRO A 69 -3.49 7.05 -3.90
CA PRO A 69 -3.94 6.27 -5.05
C PRO A 69 -4.65 4.98 -4.62
N ALA A 70 -5.77 4.66 -5.26
CA ALA A 70 -6.57 3.47 -4.95
C ALA A 70 -5.75 2.16 -4.91
N PRO A 71 -4.77 1.91 -5.81
CA PRO A 71 -3.93 0.71 -5.74
C PRO A 71 -3.06 0.65 -4.47
N SER A 72 -2.62 1.81 -3.96
CA SER A 72 -1.83 1.90 -2.72
C SER A 72 -2.70 1.61 -1.49
N VAL A 73 -3.95 2.09 -1.47
CA VAL A 73 -4.91 1.74 -0.42
C VAL A 73 -5.18 0.25 -0.44
N TRP A 74 -5.44 -0.34 -1.62
CA TRP A 74 -5.63 -1.77 -1.75
C TRP A 74 -4.45 -2.58 -1.21
N ALA A 75 -3.23 -2.18 -1.58
CA ALA A 75 -2.01 -2.82 -1.10
C ALA A 75 -1.80 -2.69 0.42
N LEU A 76 -2.14 -1.53 0.99
CA LEU A 76 -2.11 -1.33 2.44
C LEU A 76 -3.12 -2.22 3.15
N ILE A 77 -4.36 -2.30 2.65
CA ILE A 77 -5.40 -3.15 3.25
C ILE A 77 -5.00 -4.62 3.13
N GLN A 78 -4.41 -5.08 2.02
CA GLN A 78 -3.85 -6.43 1.95
C GLN A 78 -2.79 -6.71 3.01
N PHE A 79 -1.87 -5.76 3.19
CA PHE A 79 -0.78 -5.90 4.14
C PHE A 79 -1.30 -6.11 5.58
N THR A 80 -2.42 -5.47 5.95
CA THR A 80 -3.03 -5.70 7.28
C THR A 80 -3.58 -7.12 7.46
N TYR A 81 -3.75 -7.91 6.40
CA TYR A 81 -4.10 -9.33 6.53
C TYR A 81 -2.87 -10.23 6.48
N THR A 82 -1.93 -9.94 5.58
CA THR A 82 -0.90 -10.91 5.18
C THR A 82 0.49 -10.62 5.74
N ASP A 83 0.76 -9.41 6.25
CA ASP A 83 2.11 -8.91 6.54
C ASP A 83 3.08 -8.94 5.35
N ALA A 84 2.56 -9.16 4.14
CA ALA A 84 3.35 -9.25 2.93
C ALA A 84 3.02 -8.05 2.05
N LEU A 85 4.06 -7.41 1.51
CA LEU A 85 3.85 -6.49 0.41
C LEU A 85 3.24 -7.29 -0.75
N PRO A 86 2.13 -6.82 -1.35
CA PRO A 86 1.55 -7.51 -2.48
C PRO A 86 2.61 -7.63 -3.58
N VAL A 87 2.67 -8.80 -4.21
CA VAL A 87 3.45 -8.97 -5.44
C VAL A 87 2.75 -8.15 -6.52
N LEU A 88 3.25 -6.96 -6.78
CA LEU A 88 2.70 -6.04 -7.77
C LEU A 88 3.13 -6.52 -9.17
N GLY A 89 2.59 -7.67 -9.58
CA GLY A 89 2.81 -8.22 -10.91
C GLY A 89 2.40 -7.22 -11.98
N GLY A 90 3.31 -6.89 -12.88
CA GLY A 90 3.06 -5.99 -14.00
C GLY A 90 3.58 -4.56 -13.83
N LEU A 91 4.17 -4.20 -12.70
CA LEU A 91 4.92 -2.94 -12.58
C LEU A 91 6.38 -3.16 -12.96
N ASP A 92 6.93 -2.30 -13.82
CA ASP A 92 8.37 -2.24 -14.06
C ASP A 92 9.10 -1.70 -12.81
N GLY A 93 10.44 -1.69 -12.84
CA GLY A 93 11.25 -1.24 -11.71
C GLY A 93 10.89 0.18 -11.24
N ALA A 94 10.48 1.09 -12.13
CA ALA A 94 10.11 2.45 -11.79
C ALA A 94 8.71 2.54 -11.15
N GLY A 95 7.72 1.88 -11.74
CA GLY A 95 6.36 1.77 -11.22
C GLY A 95 6.32 1.08 -9.86
N HIS A 96 7.14 0.02 -9.68
CA HIS A 96 7.29 -0.64 -8.40
C HIS A 96 7.83 0.32 -7.33
N LYS A 97 8.92 1.05 -7.62
CA LYS A 97 9.48 2.04 -6.69
C LYS A 97 8.49 3.15 -6.35
N ALA A 98 7.72 3.65 -7.32
CA ALA A 98 6.68 4.65 -7.07
C ALA A 98 5.61 4.12 -6.09
N MET A 99 5.15 2.88 -6.28
CA MET A 99 4.20 2.26 -5.35
C MET A 99 4.77 2.12 -3.94
N ILE A 100 6.01 1.64 -3.81
CA ILE A 100 6.67 1.49 -2.50
C ILE A 100 6.80 2.85 -1.79
N ARG A 101 7.07 3.94 -2.52
CA ARG A 101 7.09 5.29 -1.95
C ARG A 101 5.71 5.72 -1.46
N HIS A 102 4.64 5.48 -2.22
CA HIS A 102 3.29 5.76 -1.75
C HIS A 102 2.93 4.95 -0.50
N LEU A 103 3.31 3.67 -0.46
CA LEU A 103 3.11 2.82 0.71
C LEU A 103 3.94 3.27 1.92
N LEU A 104 5.14 3.81 1.72
CA LEU A 104 5.94 4.39 2.80
C LEU A 104 5.22 5.59 3.43
N ILE A 105 4.76 6.53 2.59
CA ILE A 105 3.99 7.70 3.02
C ILE A 105 2.70 7.25 3.75
N ALA A 106 2.04 6.21 3.24
CA ALA A 106 0.86 5.61 3.87
C ALA A 106 1.18 5.06 5.26
N ALA A 107 2.26 4.28 5.36
CA ALA A 107 2.66 3.63 6.59
C ALA A 107 3.00 4.65 7.67
N GLU A 108 3.69 5.74 7.32
CA GLU A 108 3.94 6.85 8.23
C GLU A 108 2.64 7.54 8.65
N ARG A 109 1.76 7.86 7.68
CA ARG A 109 0.49 8.54 7.93
C ARG A 109 -0.44 7.75 8.84
N TYR A 110 -0.50 6.44 8.67
CA TYR A 110 -1.43 5.55 9.37
C TYR A 110 -0.79 4.80 10.55
N GLY A 111 0.49 5.02 10.82
CA GLY A 111 1.20 4.42 11.95
C GLY A 111 1.49 2.91 11.79
N ILE A 112 1.62 2.41 10.57
CA ILE A 112 1.87 0.99 10.29
C ILE A 112 3.37 0.73 10.27
N GLY A 113 3.99 0.66 11.45
CA GLY A 113 5.45 0.61 11.61
C GLY A 113 6.15 -0.52 10.86
N ARG A 114 5.54 -1.71 10.78
CA ARG A 114 6.12 -2.85 10.04
C ARG A 114 6.15 -2.60 8.53
N LEU A 115 5.08 -2.02 7.96
CA LEU A 115 5.03 -1.67 6.54
C LEU A 115 6.09 -0.62 6.22
N ARG A 116 6.22 0.40 7.07
CA ARG A 116 7.24 1.45 6.97
C ARG A 116 8.66 0.84 6.87
N ALA A 117 9.03 -0.01 7.82
CA ALA A 117 10.36 -0.62 7.87
C ALA A 117 10.66 -1.48 6.63
N ILE A 118 9.66 -2.17 6.08
CA ILE A 118 9.81 -2.95 4.86
C ILE A 118 10.00 -2.02 3.65
N CYS A 119 9.17 -0.97 3.51
CA CYS A 119 9.28 -0.01 2.42
C CYS A 119 10.64 0.72 2.42
N GLU A 120 11.11 1.18 3.58
CA GLU A 120 12.44 1.80 3.73
C GLU A 120 13.54 0.84 3.26
N ARG A 121 13.51 -0.42 3.72
CA ARG A 121 14.50 -1.42 3.32
C ARG A 121 14.51 -1.69 1.81
N VAL A 122 13.34 -1.76 1.18
CA VAL A 122 13.22 -1.97 -0.27
C VAL A 122 13.80 -0.77 -1.05
N LEU A 123 13.48 0.45 -0.61
CA LEU A 123 13.97 1.66 -1.26
C LEU A 123 15.49 1.85 -1.08
N CYS A 124 16.03 1.60 0.12
CA CYS A 124 17.48 1.66 0.36
C CYS A 124 18.25 0.69 -0.54
N LYS A 125 17.81 -0.57 -0.63
CA LYS A 125 18.47 -1.57 -1.51
C LYS A 125 18.46 -1.16 -2.99
N SER A 126 17.40 -0.47 -3.43
CA SER A 126 17.34 0.02 -4.81
C SER A 126 18.34 1.15 -5.09
N LEU A 127 18.57 2.03 -4.10
CA LEU A 127 19.57 3.09 -4.19
C LEU A 127 20.98 2.53 -4.18
N ASP A 128 21.25 1.48 -3.39
CA ASP A 128 22.55 0.81 -3.38
C ASP A 128 22.90 0.26 -4.78
N ILE A 129 21.94 -0.41 -5.43
CA ILE A 129 22.11 -0.93 -6.80
C ILE A 129 22.34 0.21 -7.80
N GLU A 130 21.54 1.29 -7.75
CA GLU A 130 21.70 2.44 -8.65
C GLU A 130 23.03 3.16 -8.43
N THR A 131 23.45 3.32 -7.17
CA THR A 131 24.70 3.99 -6.80
C THR A 131 25.91 3.16 -7.20
N VAL A 132 25.88 1.85 -6.97
CA VAL A 132 26.91 0.91 -7.45
C VAL A 132 26.99 0.94 -8.96
N ALA A 133 25.85 0.89 -9.66
CA ALA A 133 25.81 0.95 -11.12
C ALA A 133 26.34 2.29 -11.66
N ALA A 134 25.97 3.42 -11.04
CA ALA A 134 26.48 4.74 -11.42
C ALA A 134 27.99 4.85 -11.18
N THR A 135 28.48 4.32 -10.05
CA THR A 135 29.91 4.31 -9.70
C THR A 135 30.71 3.44 -10.67
N LEU A 136 30.20 2.26 -11.02
CA LEU A 136 30.80 1.37 -12.02
C LEU A 136 30.83 2.03 -13.41
N ALA A 137 29.72 2.63 -13.84
CA ALA A 137 29.65 3.36 -15.10
C ALA A 137 30.61 4.56 -15.15
N MET A 138 30.81 5.27 -14.03
CA MET A 138 31.84 6.30 -13.92
C MET A 138 33.25 5.72 -13.98
N ALA A 139 33.53 4.60 -13.30
CA ALA A 139 34.83 3.95 -13.32
C ALA A 139 35.21 3.46 -14.73
N ASP A 140 34.25 2.89 -15.47
CA ASP A 140 34.43 2.46 -16.86
C ASP A 140 34.69 3.64 -17.79
N ARG A 141 33.94 4.74 -17.65
CA ARG A 141 34.13 5.97 -18.44
C ARG A 141 35.45 6.67 -18.18
N HIS A 142 35.98 6.58 -16.97
CA HIS A 142 37.24 7.21 -16.57
C HIS A 142 38.44 6.24 -16.58
N GLY A 143 38.26 5.00 -17.07
CA GLY A 143 39.36 4.05 -17.30
C GLY A 143 39.99 3.47 -16.03
N PHE A 144 39.26 3.41 -14.92
CA PHE A 144 39.75 2.80 -13.68
C PHE A 144 39.64 1.27 -13.76
N LYS A 145 40.62 0.62 -14.40
CA LYS A 145 40.74 -0.85 -14.57
C LYS A 145 40.91 -1.69 -13.28
N LYS A 146 40.54 -1.19 -12.10
CA LYS A 146 40.89 -1.84 -10.80
C LYS A 146 39.76 -2.01 -9.79
N LEU A 147 38.51 -2.05 -10.22
CA LEU A 147 37.37 -2.36 -9.34
C LEU A 147 36.53 -3.55 -9.82
N SER A 148 37.12 -4.49 -10.58
CA SER A 148 36.54 -5.81 -10.82
C SER A 148 37.29 -6.85 -10.00
N GLU A 149 36.85 -7.10 -8.77
CA GLU A 149 37.01 -8.35 -7.99
C GLU A 149 36.84 -8.04 -6.50
N ALA A 150 35.60 -8.17 -6.02
CA ALA A 150 35.25 -8.58 -4.66
C ALA A 150 33.83 -9.16 -4.68
#